data_AF-J9ESG4-F1
#
_entry.id   AF-J9ESG4-F1
#
_cell.length_a   1.000
_cell.length_b   1.000
_cell.length_c   1.000
_cell.angle_alpha   90.00
_cell.angle_beta   90.00
_cell.angle_gamma   90.00
#
_symmetry.space_group_name_H-M   'P 1'
#
loop_
_entity.id
_entity.type
_entity.pdbx_description
1 polymer ?
#
loop_
_entity_poly.entity_id
_entity_poly.type
_entity_poly.pdbx_seq_one_letter_code
_entity_poly.pdbx_strand_id
1 'polypeptide(L)'
;MVIPGPCAMDAQSEANTLGCLMKHMDVDMPKECEQRLLEVQYFISRDWTLDPQLYLACHEDAVSKCSANANWHQQPNQQGPDPGPIVLACLYRAAYNDQNPLKPECAANVRRALRTRAVRVNLMPDIESSCREALSEYCSADVKPTQQSICWKLLDIFTVNDNLVNVLECSAAVSDYTKMMAKDTALNQALTKACRPVISKYCQQYINEEIDHGDVLECLLDNKGRPEMTSKCRSYVNHFELITLRDFKFDEHFAQYCSNDIKKYCTEVNTDK
;
A
#
# COMPACT_ATOMS: atom_id res chain seq x y z
N MET A 1 -22.67 28.12 -14.38
CA MET A 1 -23.14 26.74 -14.58
C MET A 1 -22.63 25.95 -13.39
N VAL A 2 -23.46 25.74 -12.36
CA VAL A 2 -23.06 24.96 -11.17
C VAL A 2 -23.12 23.50 -11.59
N ILE A 3 -22.01 22.78 -11.54
CA ILE A 3 -21.99 21.34 -11.80
C ILE A 3 -22.59 20.69 -10.55
N PRO A 4 -23.83 20.15 -10.57
CA PRO A 4 -24.35 19.45 -9.40
C PRO A 4 -23.60 18.12 -9.24
N GLY A 5 -23.04 17.85 -8.06
CA GLY A 5 -22.34 16.60 -7.79
C GLY A 5 -21.35 16.68 -6.62
N PRO A 6 -20.76 15.55 -6.20
CA PRO A 6 -19.84 15.48 -5.07
C PRO A 6 -18.59 16.35 -5.25
N CYS A 7 -18.18 16.63 -6.50
CA CYS A 7 -17.04 17.48 -6.85
C CYS A 7 -17.42 18.93 -7.23
N ALA A 8 -18.64 19.38 -6.93
CA ALA A 8 -19.14 20.70 -7.33
C ALA A 8 -18.26 21.85 -6.81
N MET A 9 -17.77 21.73 -5.57
CA MET A 9 -16.92 22.75 -4.96
C MET A 9 -15.49 22.73 -5.50
N ASP A 10 -15.03 21.58 -6.00
CA ASP A 10 -13.68 21.38 -6.54
C ASP A 10 -13.55 21.86 -7.99
N ALA A 11 -14.67 22.08 -8.68
CA ALA A 11 -14.75 22.60 -10.05
C ALA A 11 -14.19 24.03 -10.25
N GLN A 12 -13.59 24.62 -9.21
CA GLN A 12 -12.98 25.95 -9.22
C GLN A 12 -11.57 25.95 -9.81
N SER A 13 -10.88 24.80 -9.83
CA SER A 13 -9.58 24.66 -10.49
C SER A 13 -9.45 23.30 -11.16
N GLU A 14 -8.67 23.22 -12.23
CA GLU A 14 -8.42 21.96 -12.95
C GLU A 14 -7.79 20.92 -12.02
N ALA A 15 -6.83 21.34 -11.18
CA ALA A 15 -6.16 20.47 -10.21
C ALA A 15 -7.12 19.91 -9.16
N ASN A 16 -8.00 20.74 -8.59
CA ASN A 16 -8.97 20.30 -7.59
C ASN A 16 -10.03 19.40 -8.22
N THR A 17 -10.49 19.75 -9.42
CA THR A 17 -11.44 18.93 -10.20
C THR A 17 -10.87 17.54 -10.43
N LEU A 18 -9.63 17.47 -10.94
CA LEU A 18 -8.93 16.23 -11.19
C LEU A 18 -8.75 15.42 -9.89
N GLY A 19 -8.28 16.07 -8.82
CA GLY A 19 -8.10 15.45 -7.51
C GLY A 19 -9.40 14.89 -6.92
N CYS A 20 -10.53 15.57 -7.11
CA CYS A 20 -11.82 15.07 -6.67
C CYS A 20 -12.30 13.88 -7.51
N LEU A 21 -12.23 13.98 -8.84
CA LEU A 21 -12.60 12.88 -9.74
C LEU A 21 -11.78 11.62 -9.44
N MET A 22 -10.48 11.77 -9.20
CA MET A 22 -9.58 10.70 -8.81
C MET A 22 -10.00 9.98 -7.51
N LYS A 23 -10.59 10.68 -6.53
CA LYS A 23 -11.12 10.10 -5.29
C LYS A 23 -12.44 9.34 -5.49
N HIS A 24 -13.19 9.67 -6.54
CA HIS A 24 -14.52 9.13 -6.80
C HIS A 24 -14.57 8.12 -7.96
N MET A 25 -13.41 7.68 -8.48
CA MET A 25 -13.35 6.73 -9.62
C MET A 25 -14.06 5.39 -9.36
N ASP A 26 -14.16 4.96 -8.10
CA ASP A 26 -14.77 3.68 -7.74
C ASP A 26 -16.31 3.76 -7.56
N VAL A 27 -16.93 4.93 -7.78
CA VAL A 27 -18.36 5.17 -7.56
C VAL A 27 -19.01 5.68 -8.84
N ASP A 28 -19.78 4.81 -9.50
CA ASP A 28 -20.66 5.15 -10.63
C ASP A 28 -20.00 6.03 -11.72
N MET A 29 -18.72 5.76 -12.02
CA MET A 29 -17.96 6.46 -13.05
C MET A 29 -18.01 5.71 -14.40
N PRO A 30 -18.24 6.40 -15.54
CA PRO A 30 -18.11 5.77 -16.85
C PRO A 30 -16.71 5.19 -17.06
N LYS A 31 -16.63 4.00 -17.66
CA LYS A 31 -15.38 3.25 -17.82
C LYS A 31 -14.30 4.04 -18.58
N GLU A 32 -14.71 4.82 -19.57
CA GLU A 32 -13.80 5.64 -20.37
C GLU A 32 -13.18 6.76 -19.53
N CYS A 33 -13.96 7.35 -18.61
CA CYS A 33 -13.47 8.37 -17.69
C CYS A 33 -12.55 7.76 -16.63
N GLU A 34 -12.96 6.62 -16.06
CA GLU A 34 -12.15 5.85 -15.12
C GLU A 34 -10.78 5.53 -15.73
N GLN A 35 -10.74 5.00 -16.95
CA GLN A 35 -9.50 4.63 -17.64
C GLN A 35 -8.57 5.84 -17.83
N ARG A 36 -9.09 6.99 -18.25
CA ARG A 36 -8.26 8.20 -18.42
C ARG A 36 -7.70 8.71 -17.10
N LEU A 37 -8.51 8.69 -16.03
CA LEU A 37 -8.01 9.11 -14.72
C LEU A 37 -6.97 8.14 -14.17
N LEU A 38 -7.11 6.83 -14.44
CA LEU A 38 -6.10 5.84 -14.09
C LEU A 38 -4.78 6.05 -14.84
N GLU A 39 -4.82 6.37 -16.13
CA GLU A 39 -3.63 6.73 -16.91
C GLU A 39 -2.91 7.93 -16.27
N VAL A 40 -3.66 8.96 -15.89
CA VAL A 40 -3.08 10.15 -15.23
C VAL A 40 -2.48 9.79 -13.86
N GLN A 41 -3.21 9.04 -13.01
CA GLN A 41 -2.69 8.60 -11.71
C GLN A 41 -1.46 7.70 -11.85
N TYR A 42 -1.40 6.88 -12.90
CA TYR A 42 -0.24 6.08 -13.21
C TYR A 42 0.99 6.98 -13.37
N PHE A 43 0.97 8.00 -14.23
CA PHE A 43 2.12 8.90 -14.38
C PHE A 43 2.47 9.66 -13.10
N ILE A 44 1.46 10.19 -12.39
CA ILE A 44 1.66 10.92 -11.12
C ILE A 44 2.29 10.02 -10.05
N SER A 45 1.94 8.74 -10.01
CA SER A 45 2.49 7.83 -9.00
C SER A 45 3.96 7.46 -9.23
N ARG A 46 4.46 7.54 -10.47
CA ARG A 46 5.87 7.29 -10.80
C ARG A 46 6.75 8.52 -10.59
N ASP A 47 6.20 9.71 -10.82
CA ASP A 47 6.90 10.96 -10.58
C ASP A 47 6.38 11.64 -9.32
N TRP A 48 6.97 11.27 -8.19
CA TRP A 48 6.66 11.90 -6.90
C TRP A 48 7.06 13.37 -6.80
N THR A 49 7.81 13.93 -7.75
CA THR A 49 8.05 15.39 -7.80
C THR A 49 6.76 16.16 -8.08
N LEU A 50 5.75 15.49 -8.65
CA LEU A 50 4.41 16.01 -8.87
C LEU A 50 3.55 16.06 -7.58
N ASP A 51 4.07 15.60 -6.44
CA ASP A 51 3.50 15.84 -5.10
C ASP A 51 4.44 16.78 -4.31
N PRO A 52 4.27 18.11 -4.40
CA PRO A 52 5.17 19.07 -3.77
C PRO A 52 5.25 18.93 -2.24
N GLN A 53 4.16 18.51 -1.61
CA GLN A 53 4.12 18.33 -0.15
C GLN A 53 5.01 17.15 0.25
N LEU A 54 4.90 16.03 -0.46
CA LEU A 54 5.77 14.86 -0.25
C LEU A 54 7.23 15.18 -0.60
N TYR A 55 7.45 15.78 -1.76
CA TYR A 55 8.77 16.08 -2.31
C TYR A 55 9.58 16.96 -1.36
N LEU A 56 8.99 18.06 -0.86
CA LEU A 56 9.66 18.99 0.05
C LEU A 56 9.85 18.41 1.44
N ALA A 57 8.82 17.78 2.02
CA ALA A 57 8.88 17.24 3.38
C ALA A 57 9.96 16.15 3.52
N CYS A 58 10.22 15.41 2.46
CA CYS A 58 11.13 14.26 2.47
C CYS A 58 12.54 14.53 1.95
N HIS A 59 12.92 15.77 1.60
CA HIS A 59 14.26 16.08 1.07
C HIS A 59 15.40 15.47 1.90
N GLU A 60 15.43 15.80 3.19
CA GLU A 60 16.54 15.42 4.06
C GLU A 60 16.59 13.91 4.33
N ASP A 61 15.42 13.30 4.57
CA ASP A 61 15.30 11.85 4.74
C ASP A 61 15.67 11.10 3.47
N ALA A 62 15.27 11.61 2.30
CA ALA A 62 15.61 11.03 1.01
C ALA A 62 17.13 11.00 0.80
N VAL A 63 17.82 12.09 1.13
CA VAL A 63 19.28 12.19 0.98
C VAL A 63 20.01 11.34 2.01
N SER A 64 19.62 11.43 3.28
CA SER A 64 20.35 10.81 4.40
C SER A 64 20.06 9.32 4.58
N LYS A 65 18.84 8.84 4.25
CA LYS A 65 18.40 7.46 4.46
C LYS A 65 18.21 6.67 3.17
N CYS A 66 17.86 7.35 2.07
CA CYS A 66 17.52 6.72 0.80
C CYS A 66 18.49 7.06 -0.34
N SER A 67 19.65 7.61 -0.01
CA SER A 67 20.74 7.91 -0.96
C SER A 67 20.35 8.79 -2.15
N ALA A 68 19.35 9.66 -1.97
CA ALA A 68 18.99 10.64 -2.98
C ALA A 68 20.10 11.69 -3.16
N ASN A 69 20.25 12.23 -4.37
CA ASN A 69 21.19 13.32 -4.62
C ASN A 69 20.77 14.56 -3.85
N ALA A 70 21.65 15.18 -3.06
CA ALA A 70 21.35 16.40 -2.28
C ALA A 70 20.70 17.54 -3.09
N ASN A 71 21.06 17.67 -4.37
CA ASN A 71 20.62 18.75 -5.25
C ASN A 71 19.49 18.33 -6.20
N TRP A 72 18.78 17.23 -5.93
CA TRP A 72 17.71 16.74 -6.80
C TRP A 72 16.56 17.75 -7.01
N HIS A 73 16.34 18.70 -6.09
CA HIS A 73 15.38 19.82 -6.26
C HIS A 73 15.87 20.95 -7.18
N GLN A 74 17.15 20.97 -7.54
CA GLN A 74 17.80 22.15 -8.12
C GLN A 74 18.16 21.97 -9.59
N GLN A 75 18.22 20.73 -10.10
CA GLN A 75 18.62 20.46 -11.49
C GLN A 75 17.71 19.42 -12.15
N PRO A 76 16.82 19.83 -13.07
CA PRO A 76 15.97 18.92 -13.83
C PRO A 76 16.74 18.07 -14.86
N ASN A 77 18.01 18.38 -15.14
CA ASN A 77 18.84 17.68 -16.14
C ASN A 77 19.93 16.82 -15.47
N GLN A 78 19.55 15.87 -14.63
CA GLN A 78 20.50 14.80 -14.25
C GLN A 78 20.69 13.85 -15.45
N GLN A 79 21.93 13.72 -15.91
CA GLN A 79 22.32 12.69 -16.88
C GLN A 79 22.42 11.36 -16.12
N GLY A 80 21.34 10.57 -16.13
CA GLY A 80 21.26 9.26 -15.50
C GLY A 80 19.82 8.73 -15.45
N PRO A 81 19.61 7.45 -15.13
CA PRO A 81 18.28 6.93 -14.81
C PRO A 81 17.70 7.70 -13.61
N ASP A 82 16.43 8.11 -13.70
CA ASP A 82 15.74 8.83 -12.63
C ASP A 82 15.76 7.99 -11.34
N PRO A 83 16.41 8.45 -10.25
CA PRO A 83 16.45 7.72 -8.99
C PRO A 83 15.10 7.77 -8.25
N GLY A 84 14.15 8.61 -8.69
CA GLY A 84 12.87 8.87 -8.04
C GLY A 84 12.12 7.62 -7.58
N PRO A 85 11.89 6.61 -8.44
CA PRO A 85 11.20 5.39 -8.05
C PRO A 85 11.87 4.61 -6.91
N ILE A 86 13.21 4.50 -6.92
CA ILE A 86 13.99 3.77 -5.90
C ILE A 86 13.96 4.53 -4.57
N VAL A 87 14.15 5.86 -4.62
CA VAL A 87 14.10 6.72 -3.44
C VAL A 87 12.71 6.65 -2.80
N LEU A 88 11.65 6.72 -3.62
CA LEU A 88 10.28 6.63 -3.13
C LEU A 88 9.96 5.28 -2.48
N ALA A 89 10.39 4.17 -3.09
CA ALA A 89 10.23 2.83 -2.52
C ALA A 89 10.97 2.70 -1.17
N CYS A 90 12.18 3.26 -1.06
CA CYS A 90 12.89 3.33 0.21
C CYS A 90 12.13 4.13 1.27
N LEU A 91 11.62 5.33 0.92
CA LEU A 91 10.82 6.15 1.83
C LEU A 91 9.55 5.42 2.30
N TYR A 92 8.89 4.67 1.41
CA TYR A 92 7.73 3.86 1.76
C TYR A 92 8.04 2.85 2.86
N ARG A 93 9.11 2.08 2.71
CA ARG A 93 9.56 1.11 3.72
C ARG A 93 10.02 1.81 5.01
N ALA A 94 10.73 2.93 4.89
CA ALA A 94 11.24 3.69 6.02
C ALA A 94 10.12 4.35 6.86
N ALA A 95 8.98 4.70 6.25
CA ALA A 95 7.83 5.29 6.95
C ALA A 95 7.15 4.33 7.95
N TYR A 96 7.41 3.02 7.83
CA TYR A 96 6.90 1.96 8.72
C TYR A 96 8.01 1.27 9.52
N ASN A 97 9.25 1.74 9.43
CA ASN A 97 10.39 1.21 10.18
C ASN A 97 10.53 1.91 11.54
N ASP A 98 10.28 1.19 12.64
CA ASP A 98 10.35 1.76 13.99
C ASP A 98 11.80 1.94 14.49
N GLN A 99 12.77 1.22 13.93
CA GLN A 99 14.16 1.28 14.37
C GLN A 99 14.90 2.47 13.77
N ASN A 100 14.55 2.86 12.54
CA ASN A 100 15.14 3.99 11.84
C ASN A 100 14.07 4.86 11.17
N PRO A 101 13.14 5.45 11.95
CA PRO A 101 11.98 6.14 11.42
C PRO A 101 12.36 7.40 10.65
N LEU A 102 11.51 7.77 9.68
CA LEU A 102 11.57 9.06 9.01
C LEU A 102 11.21 10.20 9.96
N LYS A 103 11.49 11.45 9.56
CA LYS A 103 10.98 12.61 10.27
C LYS A 103 9.44 12.61 10.24
N PRO A 104 8.77 13.09 11.30
CA PRO A 104 7.31 13.05 11.40
C PRO A 104 6.59 13.65 10.18
N GLU A 105 7.07 14.78 9.68
CA GLU A 105 6.48 15.44 8.51
C GLU A 105 6.65 14.61 7.22
N CYS A 106 7.84 14.06 6.97
CA CYS A 106 8.06 13.18 5.82
C CYS A 106 7.23 11.90 5.95
N ALA A 107 7.22 11.26 7.13
CA ALA A 107 6.44 10.06 7.40
C ALA A 107 4.94 10.27 7.13
N ALA A 108 4.38 11.37 7.63
CA ALA A 108 2.96 11.69 7.41
C ALA A 108 2.63 11.88 5.92
N ASN A 109 3.48 12.59 5.17
CA ASN A 109 3.30 12.80 3.73
C ASN A 109 3.45 11.48 2.95
N VAL A 110 4.43 10.65 3.31
CA VAL A 110 4.63 9.32 2.71
C VAL A 110 3.41 8.43 2.94
N ARG A 111 2.92 8.34 4.19
CA ARG A 111 1.73 7.56 4.53
C ARG A 111 0.48 8.08 3.82
N ARG A 112 0.31 9.42 3.71
CA ARG A 112 -0.77 10.02 2.91
C ARG A 112 -0.71 9.55 1.46
N ALA A 113 0.46 9.63 0.83
CA ALA A 113 0.66 9.24 -0.56
C ALA A 113 0.39 7.73 -0.74
N LEU A 114 0.94 6.89 0.15
CA LEU A 114 0.73 5.45 0.16
C LEU A 114 -0.75 5.08 0.30
N ARG A 115 -1.44 5.61 1.31
CA ARG A 115 -2.88 5.38 1.52
C ARG A 115 -3.69 5.79 0.32
N THR A 116 -3.37 6.93 -0.30
CA THR A 116 -4.07 7.41 -1.51
C THR A 116 -3.87 6.45 -2.70
N ARG A 117 -2.67 5.89 -2.85
CA ARG A 117 -2.30 4.99 -3.95
C ARG A 117 -2.74 3.54 -3.70
N ALA A 118 -2.96 3.15 -2.46
CA ALA A 118 -3.36 1.81 -2.04
C ALA A 118 -4.73 1.32 -2.55
N VAL A 119 -5.40 2.10 -3.40
CA VAL A 119 -6.63 1.68 -4.09
C VAL A 119 -6.32 0.59 -5.13
N ARG A 120 -5.17 0.67 -5.82
CA ARG A 120 -4.85 -0.23 -6.94
C ARG A 120 -3.36 -0.54 -7.03
N VAL A 121 -3.03 -1.79 -7.35
CA VAL A 121 -1.64 -2.26 -7.47
C VAL A 121 -0.86 -1.48 -8.54
N ASN A 122 -1.50 -1.10 -9.65
CA ASN A 122 -0.85 -0.31 -10.69
C ASN A 122 -0.41 1.09 -10.19
N LEU A 123 -0.95 1.59 -9.09
CA LEU A 123 -0.55 2.87 -8.49
C LEU A 123 0.59 2.72 -7.47
N MET A 124 1.12 1.50 -7.33
CA MET A 124 2.23 1.15 -6.45
C MET A 124 3.44 0.73 -7.29
N PRO A 125 4.35 1.68 -7.65
CA PRO A 125 5.41 1.42 -8.62
C PRO A 125 6.33 0.25 -8.23
N ASP A 126 6.71 0.15 -6.96
CA ASP A 126 7.61 -0.92 -6.44
C ASP A 126 7.02 -2.31 -6.70
N ILE A 127 5.80 -2.56 -6.21
CA ILE A 127 5.08 -3.82 -6.42
C ILE A 127 4.82 -4.07 -7.90
N GLU A 128 4.36 -3.06 -8.64
CA GLU A 128 4.07 -3.22 -10.06
C GLU A 128 5.33 -3.58 -10.86
N SER A 129 6.49 -2.97 -10.56
CA SER A 129 7.75 -3.31 -11.21
C SER A 129 8.24 -4.71 -10.85
N SER A 130 8.27 -5.07 -9.56
CA SER A 130 8.74 -6.38 -9.10
C SER A 130 7.83 -7.51 -9.57
N CYS A 131 6.53 -7.25 -9.69
CA CYS A 131 5.55 -8.27 -10.08
C CYS A 131 5.17 -8.24 -11.55
N ARG A 132 5.68 -7.31 -12.38
CA ARG A 132 5.27 -7.18 -13.80
C ARG A 132 5.46 -8.48 -14.57
N GLU A 133 6.64 -9.05 -14.47
CA GLU A 133 7.02 -10.26 -15.22
C GLU A 133 6.26 -11.47 -14.70
N ALA A 134 6.19 -11.64 -13.37
CA ALA A 134 5.39 -12.70 -12.74
C ALA A 134 3.90 -12.58 -13.10
N LEU A 135 3.31 -11.39 -13.05
CA LEU A 135 1.90 -11.19 -13.43
C LEU A 135 1.66 -11.50 -14.91
N SER A 136 2.59 -11.11 -15.80
CA SER A 136 2.48 -11.43 -17.23
C SER A 136 2.53 -12.94 -17.49
N GLU A 137 3.29 -13.68 -16.69
CA GLU A 137 3.46 -15.12 -16.82
C GLU A 137 2.29 -15.91 -16.21
N TYR A 138 1.83 -15.52 -15.01
CA TYR A 138 0.86 -16.28 -14.22
C TYR A 138 -0.60 -15.80 -14.37
N CYS A 139 -0.82 -14.58 -14.87
CA CYS A 139 -2.15 -13.97 -14.97
C CYS A 139 -2.50 -13.65 -16.42
N SER A 140 -2.68 -14.70 -17.22
CA SER A 140 -3.13 -14.58 -18.61
C SER A 140 -4.63 -14.31 -18.72
N ALA A 141 -4.96 -13.29 -19.52
CA ALA A 141 -6.19 -12.99 -20.26
C ALA A 141 -7.51 -12.48 -19.59
N ASP A 142 -7.85 -12.73 -18.33
CA ASP A 142 -9.21 -12.35 -17.84
C ASP A 142 -9.26 -11.73 -16.43
N VAL A 143 -8.38 -10.78 -16.14
CA VAL A 143 -8.50 -9.97 -14.90
C VAL A 143 -9.14 -8.63 -15.25
N LYS A 144 -10.39 -8.42 -14.83
CA LYS A 144 -11.07 -7.13 -14.99
C LYS A 144 -10.22 -6.02 -14.32
N PRO A 145 -10.04 -4.84 -14.94
CA PRO A 145 -9.19 -3.76 -14.41
C PRO A 145 -9.58 -3.30 -12.99
N THR A 146 -10.88 -3.40 -12.67
CA THR A 146 -11.45 -3.05 -11.36
C THR A 146 -11.20 -4.11 -10.27
N GLN A 147 -10.68 -5.27 -10.66
CA GLN A 147 -10.24 -6.38 -9.80
C GLN A 147 -8.72 -6.62 -9.94
N GLN A 148 -7.93 -5.54 -10.05
CA GLN A 148 -6.50 -5.56 -9.73
C GLN A 148 -6.25 -5.64 -8.21
N SER A 149 -7.09 -6.37 -7.46
CA SER A 149 -6.56 -7.09 -6.31
C SER A 149 -5.67 -8.17 -6.93
N ILE A 150 -4.35 -7.98 -6.89
CA ILE A 150 -3.32 -9.03 -6.94
C ILE A 150 -3.95 -10.34 -7.37
N CYS A 151 -3.92 -10.66 -8.68
CA CYS A 151 -4.38 -11.94 -9.23
C CYS A 151 -4.23 -13.02 -8.15
N TRP A 152 -5.33 -13.53 -7.57
CA TRP A 152 -5.28 -14.20 -6.26
C TRP A 152 -4.33 -15.43 -6.28
N LYS A 153 -4.02 -15.92 -7.49
CA LYS A 153 -2.96 -16.87 -7.79
C LYS A 153 -1.56 -16.47 -7.31
N LEU A 154 -1.23 -15.19 -7.14
CA LEU A 154 0.06 -14.76 -6.58
C LEU A 154 0.21 -15.20 -5.11
N LEU A 155 -0.88 -15.41 -4.37
CA LEU A 155 -0.83 -16.03 -3.04
C LEU A 155 -0.72 -17.58 -3.12
N ASP A 156 -1.01 -18.19 -4.26
CA ASP A 156 -0.75 -19.62 -4.51
C ASP A 156 0.68 -19.87 -5.02
N ILE A 157 1.37 -18.84 -5.52
CA ILE A 157 2.79 -18.93 -5.95
C ILE A 157 3.73 -19.28 -4.79
N PHE A 158 3.32 -19.09 -3.53
CA PHE A 158 4.06 -19.56 -2.36
C PHE A 158 4.28 -21.09 -2.29
N THR A 159 3.86 -21.88 -3.29
CA THR A 159 3.98 -23.35 -3.24
C THR A 159 4.62 -24.02 -4.46
N VAL A 160 4.93 -23.32 -5.56
CA VAL A 160 5.19 -24.01 -6.85
C VAL A 160 6.57 -23.77 -7.47
N ASN A 161 7.27 -22.65 -7.22
CA ASN A 161 8.53 -22.42 -7.95
C ASN A 161 9.54 -21.56 -7.19
N ASP A 162 10.32 -22.19 -6.31
CA ASP A 162 11.42 -21.56 -5.54
C ASP A 162 12.63 -21.13 -6.40
N ASN A 163 12.61 -21.33 -7.73
CA ASN A 163 13.78 -21.16 -8.60
C ASN A 163 13.71 -19.99 -9.59
N LEU A 164 12.70 -19.10 -9.50
CA LEU A 164 12.56 -17.95 -10.40
C LEU A 164 12.82 -16.64 -9.64
N VAL A 165 13.93 -15.96 -9.97
CA VAL A 165 14.34 -14.70 -9.33
C VAL A 165 13.23 -13.65 -9.32
N ASN A 166 12.50 -13.50 -10.44
CA ASN A 166 11.39 -12.54 -10.56
C ASN A 166 10.21 -12.86 -9.64
N VAL A 167 10.00 -14.14 -9.33
CA VAL A 167 8.99 -14.59 -8.36
C VAL A 167 9.43 -14.25 -6.94
N LEU A 168 10.72 -14.38 -6.63
CA LEU A 168 11.28 -14.03 -5.33
C LEU A 168 11.21 -12.52 -5.07
N GLU A 169 11.56 -11.68 -6.05
CA GLU A 169 11.47 -10.22 -5.93
C GLU A 169 10.02 -9.73 -5.77
N CYS A 170 9.10 -10.24 -6.59
CA CYS A 170 7.66 -9.96 -6.44
C CYS A 170 7.15 -10.40 -5.07
N SER A 171 7.50 -11.62 -4.64
CA SER A 171 7.08 -12.17 -3.35
C SER A 171 7.58 -11.33 -2.18
N ALA A 172 8.84 -10.89 -2.22
CA ALA A 172 9.40 -10.00 -1.21
C ALA A 172 8.66 -8.65 -1.15
N ALA A 173 8.43 -8.01 -2.30
CA ALA A 173 7.70 -6.75 -2.37
C ALA A 173 6.26 -6.87 -1.85
N VAL A 174 5.55 -7.95 -2.21
CA VAL A 174 4.19 -8.23 -1.72
C VAL A 174 4.21 -8.55 -0.22
N SER A 175 5.19 -9.31 0.26
CA SER A 175 5.35 -9.63 1.68
C SER A 175 5.55 -8.36 2.50
N ASP A 176 6.48 -7.49 2.09
CA ASP A 176 6.75 -6.24 2.80
C ASP A 176 5.54 -5.31 2.80
N TYR A 177 4.81 -5.22 1.68
CA TYR A 177 3.57 -4.47 1.66
C TYR A 177 2.46 -5.09 2.52
N THR A 178 2.39 -6.41 2.58
CA THR A 178 1.43 -7.11 3.44
C THR A 178 1.73 -6.85 4.92
N LYS A 179 3.01 -6.82 5.33
CA LYS A 179 3.39 -6.39 6.68
C LYS A 179 2.98 -4.94 6.97
N MET A 180 3.20 -4.03 6.01
CA MET A 180 2.75 -2.64 6.15
C MET A 180 1.22 -2.55 6.29
N MET A 181 0.45 -3.33 5.51
CA MET A 181 -1.01 -3.40 5.65
C MET A 181 -1.48 -4.02 6.97
N ALA A 182 -0.74 -4.99 7.50
CA ALA A 182 -1.04 -5.58 8.80
C ALA A 182 -0.82 -4.59 9.94
N LYS A 183 0.21 -3.76 9.82
CA LYS A 183 0.54 -2.69 10.77
C LYS A 183 -0.35 -1.45 10.65
N ASP A 184 -0.85 -1.15 9.45
CA ASP A 184 -1.72 0.00 9.17
C ASP A 184 -2.85 -0.39 8.23
N THR A 185 -4.02 -0.64 8.81
CA THR A 185 -5.20 -1.10 8.09
C THR A 185 -5.70 -0.05 7.10
N ALA A 186 -5.32 1.24 7.24
CA ALA A 186 -5.66 2.27 6.26
C ALA A 186 -5.01 2.04 4.89
N LEU A 187 -3.94 1.26 4.81
CA LEU A 187 -3.39 0.77 3.53
C LEU A 187 -4.25 -0.31 2.88
N ASN A 188 -5.12 -0.98 3.64
CA ASN A 188 -6.09 -1.93 3.11
C ASN A 188 -7.46 -1.27 2.92
N GLN A 189 -7.56 -0.40 1.92
CA GLN A 189 -8.80 0.32 1.61
C GLN A 189 -10.00 -0.60 1.34
N ALA A 190 -9.77 -1.76 0.73
CA ALA A 190 -10.84 -2.70 0.41
C ALA A 190 -11.45 -3.31 1.68
N LEU A 191 -10.61 -3.71 2.63
CA LEU A 191 -11.03 -4.18 3.95
C LEU A 191 -11.71 -3.06 4.74
N THR A 192 -11.11 -1.89 4.87
CA THR A 192 -11.71 -0.78 5.65
C THR A 192 -13.06 -0.32 5.08
N LYS A 193 -13.22 -0.29 3.75
CA LYS A 193 -14.52 -0.02 3.10
C LYS A 193 -15.54 -1.13 3.40
N ALA A 194 -15.16 -2.40 3.25
CA ALA A 194 -16.07 -3.53 3.48
C ALA A 194 -16.48 -3.66 4.96
N CYS A 195 -15.56 -3.37 5.86
CA CYS A 195 -15.68 -3.52 7.31
C CYS A 195 -16.14 -2.25 8.03
N ARG A 196 -16.39 -1.16 7.31
CA ARG A 196 -16.84 0.13 7.87
C ARG A 196 -17.94 0.00 8.94
N PRO A 197 -18.99 -0.83 8.78
CA PRO A 197 -20.03 -0.96 9.81
C PRO A 197 -19.51 -1.50 11.15
N VAL A 198 -18.60 -2.49 11.11
CA VAL A 198 -17.98 -3.07 12.31
C VAL A 198 -16.99 -2.08 12.90
N ILE A 199 -16.12 -1.50 12.07
CA ILE A 199 -15.10 -0.54 12.52
C ILE A 199 -15.76 0.64 13.23
N SER A 200 -16.79 1.23 12.63
CA SER A 200 -17.46 2.41 13.17
C SER A 200 -18.17 2.13 14.51
N LYS A 201 -18.59 0.88 14.75
CA LYS A 201 -19.35 0.52 15.96
C LYS A 201 -18.48 -0.04 17.08
N TYR A 202 -17.43 -0.78 16.73
CA TYR A 202 -16.64 -1.57 17.69
C TYR A 202 -15.15 -1.21 17.74
N CYS A 203 -14.58 -0.68 16.65
CA CYS A 203 -13.13 -0.45 16.51
C CYS A 203 -12.78 1.04 16.32
N GLN A 204 -13.69 1.94 16.67
CA GLN A 204 -13.57 3.36 16.35
C GLN A 204 -12.37 4.03 17.04
N GLN A 205 -11.95 3.53 18.21
CA GLN A 205 -10.83 4.09 18.96
C GLN A 205 -9.50 4.07 18.17
N TYR A 206 -9.31 3.08 17.31
CA TYR A 206 -8.06 2.87 16.56
C TYR A 206 -8.00 3.63 15.22
N ILE A 207 -9.14 4.07 14.68
CA ILE A 207 -9.20 4.64 13.32
C ILE A 207 -8.58 6.04 13.19
N ASN A 208 -8.43 6.76 14.30
CA ASN A 208 -7.88 8.11 14.30
C ASN A 208 -6.36 8.14 14.51
N GLU A 209 -5.75 6.97 14.71
CA GLU A 209 -4.31 6.86 14.90
C GLU A 209 -3.58 7.05 13.57
N GLU A 210 -2.36 7.61 13.63
CA GLU A 210 -1.54 7.74 12.43
C GLU A 210 -1.15 6.39 11.84
N ILE A 211 -1.02 5.36 12.68
CA ILE A 211 -0.81 3.95 12.37
C ILE A 211 -1.58 3.19 13.45
N ASP A 212 -2.43 2.22 13.09
CA ASP A 212 -3.25 1.48 14.05
C ASP A 212 -2.54 0.28 14.70
N HIS A 213 -1.30 -0.02 14.29
CA HIS A 213 -0.45 -1.08 14.84
C HIS A 213 -1.12 -2.46 14.87
N GLY A 214 -2.03 -2.72 13.92
CA GLY A 214 -2.77 -3.99 13.85
C GLY A 214 -4.01 -4.06 14.75
N ASP A 215 -4.26 -3.06 15.59
CA ASP A 215 -5.38 -3.05 16.54
C ASP A 215 -6.75 -3.11 15.83
N VAL A 216 -6.86 -2.49 14.66
CA VAL A 216 -8.09 -2.60 13.85
C VAL A 216 -8.31 -4.03 13.36
N LEU A 217 -7.25 -4.72 12.92
CA LEU A 217 -7.37 -6.12 12.47
C LEU A 217 -7.72 -7.05 13.62
N GLU A 218 -7.08 -6.90 14.78
CA GLU A 218 -7.40 -7.68 15.99
C GLU A 218 -8.86 -7.44 16.41
N CYS A 219 -9.29 -6.19 16.48
CA CYS A 219 -10.67 -5.85 16.81
C CYS A 219 -11.69 -6.45 15.82
N LEU A 220 -11.35 -6.51 14.52
CA LEU A 220 -12.20 -7.14 13.51
C LEU A 220 -12.28 -8.66 13.69
N LEU A 221 -11.19 -9.32 14.07
CA LEU A 221 -11.14 -10.76 14.38
C LEU A 221 -12.05 -11.08 15.58
N ASP A 222 -11.95 -10.31 16.65
CA ASP A 222 -12.78 -10.44 17.86
C ASP A 222 -14.28 -10.23 17.61
N ASN A 223 -14.60 -9.42 16.60
CA ASN A 223 -15.97 -9.07 16.26
C ASN A 223 -16.51 -9.83 15.03
N LYS A 224 -15.87 -10.94 14.62
CA LYS A 224 -16.37 -11.82 13.55
C LYS A 224 -17.81 -12.27 13.76
N GLY A 225 -18.27 -12.47 15.00
CA GLY A 225 -19.64 -12.91 15.28
C GLY A 225 -20.73 -11.83 15.18
N ARG A 226 -20.38 -10.55 14.97
CA ARG A 226 -21.33 -9.43 15.06
C ARG A 226 -22.27 -9.34 13.85
N PRO A 227 -23.51 -8.84 14.01
CA PRO A 227 -24.45 -8.68 12.90
C PRO A 227 -23.98 -7.66 11.85
N GLU A 228 -23.17 -6.67 12.24
CA GLU A 228 -22.56 -5.68 11.34
C GLU A 228 -21.47 -6.28 10.44
N MET A 229 -21.00 -7.50 10.75
CA MET A 229 -20.00 -8.23 9.98
C MET A 229 -20.61 -8.78 8.69
N THR A 230 -20.61 -7.95 7.64
CA THR A 230 -21.07 -8.33 6.30
C THR A 230 -20.28 -9.52 5.75
N SER A 231 -20.87 -10.27 4.81
CA SER A 231 -20.16 -11.38 4.14
C SER A 231 -18.86 -10.91 3.49
N LYS A 232 -18.84 -9.71 2.88
CA LYS A 232 -17.63 -9.14 2.26
C LYS A 232 -16.57 -8.82 3.29
N CYS A 233 -16.91 -8.16 4.40
CA CYS A 233 -15.95 -7.90 5.48
C CYS A 233 -15.40 -9.20 6.05
N ARG A 234 -16.27 -10.18 6.33
CA ARG A 234 -15.88 -11.50 6.84
C ARG A 234 -14.88 -12.20 5.93
N SER A 235 -15.05 -12.11 4.61
CA SER A 235 -14.08 -12.67 3.66
C SER A 235 -12.70 -12.02 3.77
N TYR A 236 -12.62 -10.69 3.93
CA TYR A 236 -11.34 -10.00 4.14
C TYR A 236 -10.70 -10.36 5.48
N VAL A 237 -11.48 -10.39 6.56
CA VAL A 237 -10.98 -10.74 7.90
C VAL A 237 -10.46 -12.18 7.93
N ASN A 238 -11.21 -13.13 7.38
CA ASN A 238 -10.77 -14.53 7.27
C ASN A 238 -9.53 -14.67 6.38
N HIS A 239 -9.40 -13.85 5.33
CA HIS A 239 -8.22 -13.86 4.48
C HIS A 239 -6.96 -13.46 5.25
N PHE A 240 -7.03 -12.38 6.04
CA PHE A 240 -5.91 -11.96 6.90
C PHE A 240 -5.61 -13.00 7.98
N GLU A 241 -6.63 -13.59 8.60
CA GLU A 241 -6.46 -14.69 9.57
C GLU A 241 -5.71 -15.88 8.97
N LEU A 242 -6.02 -16.28 7.73
CA LEU A 242 -5.31 -17.37 7.06
C LEU A 242 -3.85 -17.00 6.74
N ILE A 243 -3.59 -15.75 6.39
CA ILE A 243 -2.23 -15.25 6.13
C ILE A 243 -1.39 -15.28 7.42
N THR A 244 -1.92 -14.78 8.53
CA THR A 244 -1.21 -14.76 9.82
C THR A 244 -0.98 -16.16 10.39
N LEU A 245 -1.93 -17.09 10.20
CA LEU A 245 -1.77 -18.50 10.56
C LEU A 245 -0.67 -19.20 9.75
N ARG A 246 -0.39 -18.73 8.52
CA ARG A 246 0.64 -19.31 7.66
C ARG A 246 2.03 -18.75 7.98
N ASP A 247 2.13 -17.45 8.24
CA ASP A 247 3.37 -16.79 8.61
C ASP A 247 3.08 -15.69 9.65
N PHE A 248 3.62 -15.88 10.86
CA PHE A 248 3.43 -14.98 11.99
C PHE A 248 3.97 -13.57 11.73
N LYS A 249 4.83 -13.37 10.72
CA LYS A 249 5.37 -12.04 10.36
C LYS A 249 4.30 -11.08 9.88
N PHE A 250 3.13 -11.59 9.50
CA PHE A 250 1.98 -10.77 9.09
C PHE A 250 1.03 -10.43 10.24
N ASP A 251 1.34 -10.88 11.46
CA ASP A 251 0.68 -10.47 12.69
C ASP A 251 1.56 -9.40 13.36
N GLU A 252 1.12 -8.14 13.33
CA GLU A 252 1.91 -7.01 13.84
C GLU A 252 2.19 -7.15 15.34
N HIS A 253 1.19 -7.53 16.14
CA HIS A 253 1.37 -7.73 17.58
C HIS A 253 2.34 -8.87 17.87
N PHE A 254 2.21 -10.01 17.19
CA PHE A 254 3.14 -11.12 17.35
C PHE A 254 4.55 -10.72 16.93
N ALA A 255 4.70 -10.10 15.75
CA ALA A 255 5.99 -9.63 15.24
C ALA A 255 6.65 -8.64 16.20
N GLN A 256 5.87 -7.76 16.83
CA GLN A 256 6.34 -6.76 17.79
C GLN A 256 6.73 -7.41 19.12
N TYR A 257 5.79 -8.11 19.78
CA TYR A 257 5.97 -8.64 21.13
C TYR A 257 6.98 -9.78 21.20
N CYS A 258 6.99 -10.65 20.18
CA CYS A 258 7.92 -11.78 20.12
C CYS A 258 9.24 -11.44 19.43
N SER A 259 9.46 -10.21 18.96
CA SER A 259 10.67 -9.82 18.20
C SER A 259 11.98 -10.21 18.89
N ASN A 260 12.10 -9.96 20.19
CA ASN A 260 13.29 -10.28 20.97
C ASN A 260 13.47 -11.78 21.18
N ASP A 261 12.37 -12.50 21.45
CA ASP A 261 12.39 -13.94 21.63
C ASP A 261 12.72 -14.65 20.32
N ILE A 262 12.17 -14.19 19.19
CA ILE A 262 12.53 -14.68 17.86
C ILE A 262 14.04 -14.47 17.63
N LYS A 263 14.58 -13.28 17.85
CA LYS A 263 16.04 -13.03 17.70
C LYS A 263 16.90 -13.90 18.62
N LYS A 264 16.42 -14.18 19.83
CA LYS A 264 17.15 -14.93 20.85
C LYS A 264 17.11 -16.43 20.62
N TYR A 265 15.96 -16.97 20.20
CA TYR A 265 15.70 -18.41 20.14
C TYR A 265 15.66 -18.96 18.72
N CYS A 266 15.43 -18.11 17.72
CA CYS A 266 15.45 -18.47 16.29
C CYS A 266 16.72 -17.89 15.65
N THR A 267 17.89 -18.43 16.00
CA THR A 267 19.09 -18.26 15.18
C THR A 267 18.86 -18.95 13.84
N GLU A 268 19.16 -18.26 12.73
CA GLU A 268 19.04 -18.80 11.37
C GLU A 268 19.63 -20.21 11.31
N VAL A 269 18.77 -21.21 11.10
CA VAL A 269 19.23 -22.51 10.64
C VAL A 269 19.63 -22.28 9.20
N ASN A 270 20.93 -22.20 8.95
CA ASN A 270 21.50 -22.23 7.61
C ASN A 270 21.11 -23.56 6.97
N THR A 271 19.98 -23.61 6.26
CA THR A 271 19.61 -24.76 5.43
C THR A 271 20.21 -24.58 4.05
N ASP A 272 21.55 -24.67 3.99
CA ASP A 272 22.22 -25.21 2.82
C ASP A 272 21.99 -26.73 2.82
N LYS A 273 20.88 -27.19 2.23
CA LYS A 273 20.70 -28.56 1.74
C LYS A 273 19.72 -28.62 0.59
#